data_AF-A0A7C2UGT1-F1
#
_entry.id   AF-A0A7C2UGT1-F1
#
_cell.length_a   1.000
_cell.length_b   1.000
_cell.length_c   1.000
_cell.angle_alpha   90.00
_cell.angle_beta   90.00
_cell.angle_gamma   90.00
#
_symmetry.space_group_name_H-M   'P 1'
#
loop_
_entity.id
_entity.type
_entity.pdbx_description
1 polymer ?
#
loop_
_entity_poly.entity_id
_entity_poly.type
_entity_poly.pdbx_seq_one_letter_code
_entity_poly.pdbx_strand_id
1 'polypeptide(L)'
;MQLSRIYIRLRDYKKALKIDKKIANLMPFDPISYYNLACDYSLLGDIENSLKNLKIAITLGFKNKNYIRKDPDLKNLRKSKRFKEIEKIIKK
;
A
#
# COMPACT_ATOMS: atom_id res chain seq x y z
N MET A 1 -11.12 11.18 -3.56
CA MET A 1 -10.74 11.18 -2.12
C MET A 1 -10.73 9.73 -1.64
N GLN A 2 -9.60 9.23 -1.11
CA GLN A 2 -9.55 7.90 -0.49
C GLN A 2 -10.35 7.93 0.82
N LEU A 3 -11.28 7.00 0.98
CA LEU A 3 -12.16 6.88 2.14
C LEU A 3 -11.37 6.62 3.44
N SER A 4 -10.24 5.94 3.34
CA SER A 4 -9.32 5.54 4.41
C SER A 4 -8.56 6.72 5.04
N ARG A 5 -8.39 7.83 4.31
CA ARG A 5 -7.72 9.05 4.82
C ARG A 5 -8.45 9.71 5.99
N ILE A 6 -9.76 9.47 6.13
CA ILE A 6 -10.55 9.98 7.25
C ILE A 6 -10.12 9.31 8.56
N TYR A 7 -9.85 7.99 8.53
CA TYR A 7 -9.38 7.25 9.71
C TYR A 7 -7.88 7.44 9.98
N ILE A 8 -7.07 7.66 8.93
CA ILE A 8 -5.65 8.06 9.08
C ILE A 8 -5.54 9.40 9.83
N ARG A 9 -6.44 10.38 9.57
CA ARG A 9 -6.47 11.65 10.33
C ARG A 9 -6.80 11.47 11.80
N LEU A 10 -7.56 10.42 12.15
CA LEU A 10 -7.88 10.05 13.53
C LEU A 10 -6.81 9.16 14.17
N ARG A 11 -5.70 8.88 13.46
CA ARG A 11 -4.63 7.93 13.85
C ARG A 11 -5.12 6.51 14.17
N ASP A 12 -6.32 6.14 13.75
CA ASP A 12 -6.87 4.81 13.95
C ASP A 12 -6.59 3.92 12.72
N TYR A 13 -5.30 3.62 12.54
CA TYR A 13 -4.80 2.82 11.42
C TYR A 13 -5.38 1.39 11.41
N LYS A 14 -5.80 0.87 12.56
CA LYS A 14 -6.43 -0.46 12.66
C LYS A 14 -7.83 -0.47 12.05
N LYS A 15 -8.62 0.58 12.24
CA LYS A 15 -9.93 0.73 11.58
C LYS A 15 -9.79 0.97 10.08
N ALA A 16 -8.84 1.81 9.68
CA ALA A 16 -8.50 2.02 8.26
C ALA A 16 -8.22 0.68 7.57
N LEU A 17 -7.31 -0.12 8.14
CA LEU A 17 -6.96 -1.43 7.61
C LEU A 17 -8.17 -2.38 7.51
N LYS A 18 -9.08 -2.36 8.49
CA LYS A 18 -10.29 -3.21 8.46
C LYS A 18 -11.22 -2.82 7.31
N ILE A 19 -11.38 -1.52 7.04
CA ILE A 19 -12.20 -1.02 5.94
C ILE A 19 -11.53 -1.34 4.60
N ASP A 20 -10.24 -1.07 4.46
CA ASP A 20 -9.51 -1.30 3.22
C ASP A 20 -9.45 -2.78 2.85
N LYS A 21 -9.37 -3.68 3.85
CA LYS A 21 -9.52 -5.12 3.61
C LYS A 21 -10.89 -5.50 3.04
N LYS A 22 -11.97 -4.89 3.53
CA LYS A 22 -13.31 -5.12 2.98
C LYS A 22 -13.41 -4.60 1.55
N ILE A 23 -12.85 -3.43 1.26
CA ILE A 23 -12.84 -2.86 -0.09
C ILE A 23 -12.07 -3.78 -1.04
N ALA A 24 -10.87 -4.22 -0.67
CA ALA A 24 -10.08 -5.14 -1.49
C ALA A 24 -10.79 -6.48 -1.74
N ASN A 25 -11.58 -6.97 -0.78
CA ASN A 25 -12.41 -8.16 -0.98
C ASN A 25 -13.59 -7.93 -1.95
N LEU A 26 -14.19 -6.73 -1.93
CA LEU A 26 -15.27 -6.37 -2.84
C LEU A 26 -14.75 -6.01 -4.24
N MET A 27 -13.50 -5.56 -4.33
CA MET A 27 -12.84 -5.12 -5.56
C MET A 27 -11.50 -5.86 -5.73
N PRO A 28 -11.51 -7.18 -5.96
CA PRO A 28 -10.31 -8.02 -5.93
C PRO A 28 -9.32 -7.73 -7.06
N PHE A 29 -9.74 -6.99 -8.09
CA PHE A 29 -8.92 -6.60 -9.24
C PHE A 29 -8.57 -5.11 -9.25
N ASP A 30 -8.94 -4.33 -8.23
CA ASP A 30 -8.62 -2.91 -8.17
C ASP A 30 -7.19 -2.67 -7.65
N PRO A 31 -6.25 -2.21 -8.49
CA PRO A 31 -4.87 -1.95 -8.06
C PRO A 31 -4.77 -0.87 -6.97
N ILE A 32 -5.73 0.06 -6.90
CA ILE A 32 -5.72 1.16 -5.93
C ILE A 32 -5.98 0.61 -4.51
N SER A 33 -6.92 -0.33 -4.37
CA SER A 33 -7.25 -0.96 -3.10
C SER A 33 -6.04 -1.68 -2.47
N TYR A 34 -5.28 -2.43 -3.27
CA TYR A 34 -4.06 -3.09 -2.78
C TYR A 34 -2.93 -2.10 -2.51
N TYR A 35 -2.84 -0.99 -3.25
CA TYR A 35 -1.88 0.06 -2.94
C TYR A 35 -2.18 0.71 -1.58
N ASN A 36 -3.45 0.99 -1.30
CA ASN A 36 -3.86 1.54 -0.01
C ASN A 36 -3.58 0.58 1.14
N LEU A 37 -3.87 -0.73 0.96
CA LEU A 37 -3.48 -1.75 1.93
C LEU A 37 -1.98 -1.77 2.18
N ALA A 38 -1.17 -1.60 1.14
CA ALA A 38 0.27 -1.51 1.30
C ALA A 38 0.66 -0.31 2.19
N CYS A 39 0.06 0.87 1.96
CA CYS A 39 0.27 2.05 2.80
C CYS A 39 -0.17 1.82 4.25
N ASP A 40 -1.37 1.25 4.48
CA ASP A 40 -1.90 0.98 5.81
C ASP A 40 -1.02 0.02 6.61
N TYR A 41 -0.60 -1.10 6.01
CA TYR A 41 0.32 -2.03 6.65
C TYR A 41 1.69 -1.38 6.91
N SER A 42 2.15 -0.52 6.00
CA SER A 42 3.37 0.25 6.19
C SER A 42 3.25 1.16 7.41
N LEU A 43 2.17 1.93 7.54
CA LEU A 43 1.92 2.80 8.70
C LEU A 43 1.82 2.02 10.02
N LEU A 44 1.32 0.79 9.98
CA LEU A 44 1.25 -0.12 11.13
C LEU A 44 2.59 -0.83 11.45
N GLY A 45 3.63 -0.64 10.64
CA GLY A 45 4.94 -1.28 10.81
C GLY A 45 5.02 -2.71 10.28
N ASP A 46 3.96 -3.23 9.66
CA ASP A 46 3.91 -4.57 9.09
C ASP A 46 4.50 -4.57 7.67
N ILE A 47 5.83 -4.65 7.61
CA ILE A 47 6.60 -4.60 6.37
C ILE A 47 6.27 -5.77 5.43
N GLU A 48 6.04 -6.96 5.99
CA GLU A 48 5.76 -8.17 5.20
C GLU A 48 4.45 -8.03 4.42
N ASN A 49 3.37 -7.68 5.11
CA ASN A 49 2.07 -7.49 4.45
C ASN A 49 2.07 -6.26 3.54
N SER A 50 2.79 -5.20 3.90
CA SER A 50 2.95 -4.03 3.03
C SER A 50 3.59 -4.39 1.68
N LEU A 51 4.71 -5.12 1.69
CA LEU A 51 5.38 -5.59 0.47
C LEU A 51 4.48 -6.48 -0.38
N LYS A 52 3.77 -7.42 0.26
CA LYS A 52 2.85 -8.34 -0.43
C LYS A 52 1.77 -7.58 -1.19
N ASN A 53 1.09 -6.64 -0.51
CA ASN A 53 0.01 -5.87 -1.14
C ASN A 53 0.53 -4.90 -2.20
N LEU A 54 1.73 -4.33 -2.01
CA LEU A 54 2.36 -3.50 -3.03
C LEU A 54 2.69 -4.29 -4.30
N LYS A 55 3.20 -5.52 -4.16
CA LYS A 55 3.43 -6.43 -5.29
C LYS A 55 2.12 -6.70 -6.05
N ILE A 56 1.03 -7.01 -5.34
CA ILE A 56 -0.29 -7.24 -5.95
C ILE A 56 -0.77 -6.00 -6.69
N ALA A 57 -0.70 -4.82 -6.08
CA ALA A 57 -1.09 -3.57 -6.71
C ALA A 57 -0.36 -3.34 -8.04
N ILE A 58 0.96 -3.56 -8.06
CA ILE A 58 1.78 -3.44 -9.28
C ILE A 58 1.36 -4.47 -10.33
N THR A 59 1.14 -5.73 -9.93
CA THR A 59 0.67 -6.80 -10.83
C THR A 59 -0.70 -6.49 -11.44
N LEU A 60 -1.61 -5.89 -10.67
CA LEU A 60 -2.92 -5.43 -11.13
C LEU A 60 -2.88 -4.13 -11.95
N GLY A 61 -1.68 -3.58 -12.20
CA GLY A 61 -1.49 -2.44 -13.07
C GLY A 61 -1.46 -1.08 -12.37
N PHE A 62 -1.08 -1.00 -11.09
CA PHE A 62 -0.82 0.28 -10.44
C PHE A 62 0.36 1.00 -11.13
N LYS A 63 0.06 2.06 -11.90
CA LYS A 63 1.04 2.70 -12.80
C LYS A 63 1.86 3.82 -12.15
N ASN A 64 1.46 4.32 -10.98
CA ASN A 64 2.07 5.52 -10.40
C ASN A 64 3.35 5.21 -9.62
N LYS A 65 4.43 4.95 -10.36
CA LYS A 65 5.76 4.66 -9.82
C LYS A 65 6.31 5.79 -8.94
N ASN A 66 5.94 7.05 -9.25
CA ASN A 66 6.35 8.21 -8.46
C ASN A 66 5.73 8.19 -7.06
N TYR A 67 4.46 7.78 -6.94
CA TYR A 67 3.80 7.57 -5.66
C TYR A 67 4.52 6.49 -4.84
N ILE A 68 4.82 5.33 -5.43
CA ILE A 68 5.56 4.25 -4.74
C ILE A 68 6.90 4.75 -4.14
N ARG A 69 7.62 5.61 -4.88
CA ARG A 69 8.93 6.13 -4.47
C ARG A 69 8.86 7.26 -3.44
N LYS A 70 7.79 8.06 -3.42
CA LYS A 70 7.71 9.30 -2.64
C LYS A 70 6.67 9.28 -1.52
N ASP A 71 5.68 8.39 -1.57
CA ASP A 71 4.57 8.38 -0.62
C ASP A 71 5.09 8.24 0.83
N PRO A 72 4.84 9.21 1.72
CA PRO A 72 5.32 9.16 3.11
C PRO A 72 4.85 7.92 3.87
N ASP A 73 3.70 7.34 3.52
CA ASP A 73 3.15 6.16 4.20
C ASP A 73 4.04 4.93 3.98
N LEU A 74 4.68 4.86 2.80
CA LEU A 74 5.63 3.79 2.43
C LEU A 74 7.07 4.06 2.91
N LYS A 75 7.31 5.07 3.75
CA LYS A 75 8.67 5.49 4.14
C LYS A 75 9.46 4.37 4.82
N ASN A 76 8.84 3.62 5.74
CA ASN A 76 9.49 2.48 6.39
C ASN A 76 9.64 1.29 5.42
N LEU A 77 8.68 1.06 4.53
CA LEU A 77 8.79 0.05 3.48
C LEU A 77 10.03 0.27 2.61
N ARG A 78 10.28 1.51 2.18
CA ARG A 78 11.45 1.90 1.37
C ARG A 78 12.79 1.68 2.05
N LYS A 79 12.84 1.62 3.38
CA LYS A 79 14.06 1.30 4.14
C LYS A 79 14.36 -0.20 4.15
N SER A 80 13.39 -1.05 3.81
CA SER A 80 13.60 -2.50 3.78
C SER A 80 14.50 -2.90 2.60
N LYS A 81 15.40 -3.86 2.83
CA LYS A 81 16.23 -4.43 1.75
C LYS A 81 15.37 -5.03 0.62
N ARG A 82 14.21 -5.59 0.97
CA ARG A 82 13.27 -6.25 0.05
C ARG A 82 12.56 -5.26 -0.88
N PHE A 83 12.42 -3.98 -0.51
CA PHE A 83 11.87 -2.97 -1.41
C PHE A 83 12.73 -2.77 -2.67
N LYS A 84 14.04 -3.08 -2.62
CA LYS A 84 14.89 -3.06 -3.82
C LYS A 84 14.40 -4.00 -4.92
N GLU A 85 13.70 -5.09 -4.57
CA GLU A 85 13.06 -5.97 -5.56
C GLU A 85 11.91 -5.25 -6.26
N ILE A 86 11.09 -4.51 -5.51
CA ILE A 86 10.01 -3.69 -6.06
C ILE A 86 10.56 -2.64 -7.01
N GLU A 87 11.65 -1.96 -6.64
CA GLU A 87 12.27 -0.94 -7.47
C GLU A 87 12.72 -1.47 -8.84
N LYS A 88 13.20 -2.72 -8.89
CA LYS A 88 13.56 -3.39 -10.16
C LYS A 88 12.33 -3.62 -11.04
N ILE A 89 11.21 -4.04 -10.44
CA ILE A 89 9.95 -4.29 -11.15
C ILE A 89 9.43 -2.98 -11.77
N ILE A 90 9.46 -1.88 -11.02
CA ILE A 90 8.92 -0.59 -11.50
C ILE A 90 9.92 0.25 -12.31
N LYS A 91 11.17 -0.19 -12.48
CA LYS A 91 12.16 0.50 -13.34
C LYS A 91 12.01 0.15 -14.83
N LYS A 92 11.50 -1.05 -15.15
CA LYS A 92 11.03 -1.39 -16.51
C LYS A 92 9.78 -0.60 -16.83
#